data_AF-A0A432Y577-F1
#
_entry.id   AF-A0A432Y577-F1
#
_cell.length_a   1.000
_cell.length_b   1.000
_cell.length_c   1.000
_cell.angle_alpha   90.00
_cell.angle_beta   90.00
_cell.angle_gamma   90.00
#
_symmetry.space_group_name_H-M   'P 1'
#
loop_
_entity.id
_entity.type
_entity.pdbx_description
1 polymer ?
#
loop_
_entity_poly.entity_id
_entity_poly.type
_entity_poly.pdbx_seq_one_letter_code
_entity_poly.pdbx_strand_id
1 'polypeptide(L)'
;MGYNKPANESNAFTLDQRLAHDTLRLGALPLCEVLLFDDVRYDWLILVPRKPLVVEFLELPEVEQVQLAAEIQQVSRALKQWQPQAKLNVGALGNVVAQLHIHVVLRHPQDPAWPGPVWGHSPRQPYTEHEAAERCLFWRQRLQLED
;
A
#
# COMPACT_ATOMS: atom_id res chain seq x y z
N MET A 1 19.67 -18.78 -2.33
CA MET A 1 18.24 -18.83 -2.68
C MET A 1 17.97 -17.64 -3.57
N GLY A 2 17.76 -17.85 -4.87
CA GLY A 2 17.54 -16.77 -5.83
C GLY A 2 16.06 -16.36 -5.86
N TYR A 3 15.81 -15.10 -6.18
CA TYR A 3 14.46 -14.59 -6.45
C TYR A 3 13.93 -15.20 -7.76
N ASN A 4 12.92 -16.07 -7.66
CA ASN A 4 12.22 -16.58 -8.84
C ASN A 4 11.14 -15.57 -9.24
N LYS A 5 11.37 -14.84 -10.32
CA LYS A 5 10.34 -14.04 -10.99
C LYS A 5 9.18 -14.98 -11.36
N PRO A 6 7.94 -14.71 -10.94
CA PRO A 6 6.82 -15.58 -11.29
C PRO A 6 6.69 -15.65 -12.82
N ALA A 7 6.72 -16.86 -13.38
CA ALA A 7 6.38 -17.08 -14.77
C ALA A 7 4.86 -17.07 -14.87
N ASN A 8 4.26 -15.94 -15.26
CA ASN A 8 2.85 -15.90 -15.61
C ASN A 8 2.72 -15.73 -17.13
N GLU A 9 1.92 -16.59 -17.76
CA GLU A 9 1.68 -16.61 -19.22
C GLU A 9 0.72 -15.51 -19.68
N SER A 10 0.11 -14.77 -18.75
CA SER A 10 -0.75 -13.63 -19.06
C SER A 10 -0.03 -12.29 -18.88
N ASN A 11 -0.02 -11.45 -19.93
CA ASN A 11 0.39 -10.04 -19.86
C ASN A 11 -0.62 -9.13 -19.11
N ALA A 12 -1.62 -9.69 -18.44
CA ALA A 12 -2.60 -8.94 -17.66
C ALA A 12 -2.13 -8.77 -16.22
N PHE A 13 -2.36 -7.59 -15.65
CA PHE A 13 -2.16 -7.37 -14.21
C PHE A 13 -3.14 -8.23 -13.40
N THR A 14 -2.65 -8.82 -12.32
CA THR A 14 -3.47 -9.50 -11.30
C THR A 14 -2.84 -9.21 -9.94
N LEU A 15 -3.65 -8.81 -8.97
CA LEU A 15 -3.18 -8.57 -7.61
C LEU A 15 -2.75 -9.89 -6.96
N ASP A 16 -1.60 -9.90 -6.29
CA ASP A 16 -1.11 -11.06 -5.55
C ASP A 16 -2.13 -11.52 -4.50
N GLN A 17 -2.29 -12.83 -4.34
CA GLN A 17 -3.31 -13.42 -3.47
C GLN A 17 -3.14 -13.02 -2.00
N ARG A 18 -1.90 -12.85 -1.52
CA ARG A 18 -1.64 -12.40 -0.14
C ARG A 18 -2.00 -10.94 0.03
N LEU A 19 -1.67 -10.09 -0.95
CA LEU A 19 -2.12 -8.69 -0.94
C LEU A 19 -3.65 -8.62 -0.96
N ALA A 20 -4.31 -9.40 -1.82
CA ALA A 20 -5.77 -9.43 -1.89
C ALA A 20 -6.42 -9.92 -0.58
N HIS A 21 -5.77 -10.85 0.13
CA HIS A 21 -6.27 -11.38 1.40
C HIS A 21 -6.01 -10.43 2.60
N ASP A 22 -4.86 -9.76 2.61
CA ASP A 22 -4.42 -8.94 3.75
C ASP A 22 -4.83 -7.46 3.62
N THR A 23 -5.57 -7.10 2.58
CA THR A 23 -5.95 -5.71 2.31
C THR A 23 -7.41 -5.57 1.87
N LEU A 24 -7.92 -4.36 2.02
CA LEU A 24 -9.22 -3.91 1.53
C LEU A 24 -9.00 -2.97 0.34
N ARG A 25 -9.68 -3.22 -0.78
CA ARG A 25 -9.53 -2.39 -1.99
C ARG A 25 -10.21 -1.03 -1.80
N LEU A 26 -9.45 0.05 -2.01
CA LEU A 26 -9.98 1.42 -1.98
C LEU A 26 -10.38 1.91 -3.36
N GLY A 27 -9.63 1.57 -4.41
CA GLY A 27 -9.89 2.02 -5.76
C GLY A 27 -8.59 2.15 -6.55
N ALA A 28 -8.58 3.02 -7.55
CA ALA A 28 -7.50 3.15 -8.52
C ALA A 28 -7.00 4.60 -8.66
N LEU A 29 -5.68 4.78 -8.63
CA LEU A 29 -4.99 5.95 -9.21
C LEU A 29 -4.57 5.61 -10.65
N PRO A 30 -4.02 6.55 -11.45
CA PRO A 30 -3.67 6.26 -12.85
C PRO A 30 -2.80 5.00 -13.05
N LEU A 31 -1.78 4.79 -12.22
CA LEU A 31 -0.89 3.64 -12.26
C LEU A 31 -1.26 2.57 -11.24
N CYS A 32 -1.57 2.95 -9.99
CA CYS A 32 -1.70 1.98 -8.91
C CYS A 32 -3.14 1.59 -8.58
N GLU A 33 -3.32 0.32 -8.17
CA GLU A 33 -4.37 -0.02 -7.21
C GLU A 33 -4.00 0.59 -5.85
N VAL A 34 -4.99 1.15 -5.17
CA VAL A 34 -4.85 1.67 -3.80
C VAL A 34 -5.57 0.72 -2.86
N LEU A 35 -4.82 0.22 -1.89
CA LEU A 35 -5.28 -0.74 -0.91
C LEU A 35 -5.12 -0.18 0.51
N LEU A 36 -6.01 -0.56 1.41
CA LEU A 36 -5.91 -0.34 2.85
C LEU A 36 -5.44 -1.65 3.48
N PHE A 37 -4.31 -1.64 4.19
CA PHE A 37 -3.86 -2.82 4.91
C PHE A 37 -4.82 -3.12 6.07
N ASP A 38 -5.22 -4.37 6.23
CA ASP A 38 -6.23 -4.80 7.21
C ASP A 38 -5.64 -4.88 8.63
N ASP A 39 -5.23 -3.72 9.16
CA ASP A 39 -4.67 -3.57 10.49
C ASP A 39 -5.09 -2.24 11.12
N VAL A 40 -6.06 -2.29 12.04
CA VAL A 40 -6.67 -1.11 12.69
C VAL A 40 -5.68 -0.21 13.40
N ARG A 41 -4.51 -0.76 13.75
CA ARG A 41 -3.49 -0.09 14.57
C ARG A 41 -2.77 1.04 13.84
N TYR A 42 -2.83 1.07 12.51
CA TYR A 42 -2.10 2.03 11.69
C TYR A 42 -2.97 2.53 10.54
N ASP A 43 -2.88 3.83 10.23
CA ASP A 43 -3.35 4.32 8.93
C ASP A 43 -2.31 3.92 7.86
N TRP A 44 -2.52 2.73 7.26
CA TRP A 44 -1.57 2.05 6.39
C TRP A 44 -2.17 1.82 5.01
N LEU A 45 -1.71 2.60 4.03
CA LEU A 45 -2.10 2.48 2.63
C LEU A 45 -0.99 1.79 1.83
N ILE A 46 -1.39 1.02 0.82
CA ILE A 46 -0.50 0.30 -0.08
C ILE A 46 -0.83 0.68 -1.52
N LEU A 47 0.21 1.04 -2.28
CA LEU A 47 0.12 1.28 -3.71
C LEU A 47 0.70 0.09 -4.47
N VAL A 48 -0.05 -0.47 -5.40
CA VAL A 48 0.39 -1.58 -6.26
C VAL A 48 0.31 -1.14 -7.72
N PRO A 49 1.44 -0.85 -8.40
CA PRO A 49 1.42 -0.53 -9.83
C PRO A 49 0.72 -1.64 -10.62
N ARG A 50 -0.25 -1.28 -11.48
CA ARG A 50 -0.99 -2.22 -12.32
C ARG A 50 -0.16 -2.70 -13.51
N LYS A 51 0.99 -3.31 -13.21
CA LYS A 51 1.94 -3.84 -14.20
C LYS A 51 2.18 -5.33 -13.94
N PRO A 52 2.03 -6.18 -14.96
CA PRO A 52 2.29 -7.60 -14.81
C PRO A 52 3.77 -7.83 -14.51
N LEU A 53 4.07 -8.76 -13.62
CA LEU A 53 5.43 -9.28 -13.39
C LEU A 53 6.48 -8.24 -12.93
N VAL A 54 6.06 -7.06 -12.47
CA VAL A 54 6.97 -6.08 -11.87
C VAL A 54 7.19 -6.44 -10.40
N VAL A 55 8.45 -6.61 -10.03
CA VAL A 55 8.92 -6.96 -8.69
C VAL A 55 9.67 -5.78 -8.09
N GLU A 56 10.53 -5.13 -8.88
CA GLU A 56 11.40 -4.05 -8.42
C GLU A 56 10.98 -2.70 -9.01
N PHE A 57 11.20 -1.62 -8.26
CA PHE A 57 10.93 -0.26 -8.73
C PHE A 57 11.68 0.06 -10.04
N LEU A 58 12.92 -0.42 -10.17
CA LEU A 58 13.76 -0.19 -11.35
C LEU A 58 13.28 -0.91 -12.62
N GLU A 59 12.37 -1.89 -12.49
CA GLU A 59 11.78 -2.58 -13.64
C GLU A 59 10.66 -1.75 -14.30
N LEU A 60 10.14 -0.73 -13.63
CA LEU A 60 9.20 0.20 -14.22
C LEU A 60 9.90 1.09 -15.28
N PRO A 61 9.25 1.40 -16.41
CA PRO A 61 9.70 2.47 -17.29
C PRO A 61 9.85 3.80 -16.53
N GLU A 62 10.78 4.66 -16.96
CA GLU A 62 11.07 5.94 -16.27
C GLU A 62 9.81 6.81 -16.08
N VAL A 63 8.94 6.86 -17.08
CA VAL A 63 7.68 7.63 -16.99
C VAL A 63 6.75 7.09 -15.90
N GLU A 64 6.77 5.77 -15.66
CA GLU A 64 5.97 5.10 -14.64
C GLU A 64 6.61 5.20 -13.26
N GLN A 65 7.94 5.26 -13.18
CA GLN A 65 8.65 5.58 -11.94
C GLN A 65 8.29 6.99 -11.46
N VAL A 66 8.24 7.97 -12.37
CA VAL A 66 7.79 9.35 -12.08
C VAL A 66 6.32 9.37 -11.66
N GLN A 67 5.45 8.64 -12.38
CA GLN A 67 4.04 8.53 -12.02
C GLN A 67 3.84 7.88 -10.64
N LEU A 68 4.57 6.82 -10.33
CA LEU A 68 4.54 6.17 -9.02
C LEU A 68 4.99 7.12 -7.92
N ALA A 69 6.05 7.90 -8.15
CA ALA A 69 6.49 8.91 -7.19
C ALA A 69 5.41 10.00 -6.94
N ALA A 70 4.68 10.41 -7.99
CA ALA A 70 3.56 11.34 -7.86
C ALA A 70 2.40 10.74 -7.05
N GLU A 71 2.06 9.47 -7.26
CA GLU A 71 1.01 8.77 -6.52
C GLU A 71 1.39 8.53 -5.05
N ILE A 72 2.65 8.16 -4.77
CA ILE A 72 3.20 8.10 -3.41
C ILE A 72 3.04 9.46 -2.73
N GLN A 73 3.35 10.55 -3.44
CA GLN A 73 3.22 11.89 -2.91
C GLN A 73 1.75 12.25 -2.63
N GLN A 74 0.82 11.91 -3.52
CA GLN A 74 -0.62 12.15 -3.32
C GLN A 74 -1.13 11.45 -2.05
N VAL A 75 -0.86 10.15 -1.91
CA VAL A 75 -1.26 9.37 -0.73
C VAL A 75 -0.59 9.88 0.55
N SER A 76 0.70 10.18 0.49
CA SER A 76 1.45 10.76 1.60
C SER A 76 0.86 12.09 2.06
N ARG A 77 0.46 12.97 1.13
CA ARG A 77 -0.18 14.25 1.45
C ARG A 77 -1.53 14.03 2.13
N ALA A 78 -2.37 13.13 1.63
CA ALA A 78 -3.66 12.83 2.25
C ALA A 78 -3.50 12.33 3.70
N LEU A 79 -2.56 11.42 3.95
CA LEU A 79 -2.24 10.93 5.29
C LEU A 79 -1.72 12.06 6.21
N LYS A 80 -0.83 12.92 5.70
CA LYS A 80 -0.32 14.08 6.46
C LYS A 80 -1.38 15.15 6.71
N GLN A 81 -2.31 15.37 5.80
CA GLN A 81 -3.43 16.30 6.01
C GLN A 81 -4.38 15.77 7.08
N TRP A 82 -4.57 14.44 7.13
CA TRP A 82 -5.33 13.79 8.20
C TRP A 82 -4.69 13.98 9.57
N GLN A 83 -3.38 13.75 9.71
CA GLN A 83 -2.64 14.04 10.95
C GLN A 83 -1.34 14.81 10.68
N PRO A 84 -1.38 16.15 10.75
CA PRO A 84 -0.23 17.00 10.43
C PRO A 84 1.00 16.80 11.32
N GLN A 85 0.82 16.33 12.55
CA GLN A 85 1.91 16.10 13.50
C GLN A 85 2.53 14.69 13.38
N ALA A 86 1.86 13.76 12.70
CA ALA A 86 2.35 12.39 12.55
C ALA A 86 3.53 12.29 11.56
N LYS A 87 4.32 11.23 11.68
CA LYS A 87 5.45 10.91 10.79
C LYS A 87 5.01 9.93 9.71
N LEU A 88 5.54 10.07 8.49
CA LEU A 88 5.35 9.05 7.45
C LEU A 88 6.49 8.04 7.42
N ASN A 89 6.16 6.78 7.15
CA ASN A 89 7.08 5.75 6.67
C ASN A 89 6.64 5.36 5.26
N VAL A 90 7.59 5.34 4.33
CA VAL A 90 7.37 4.90 2.95
C VAL A 90 8.40 3.83 2.63
N GLY A 91 7.98 2.69 2.08
CA GLY A 91 8.90 1.59 1.79
C GLY A 91 8.40 0.64 0.72
N ALA A 92 9.30 0.26 -0.18
CA ALA A 92 9.18 -0.90 -1.06
C ALA A 92 10.10 -2.00 -0.49
N LEU A 93 9.55 -3.10 -0.01
CA LEU A 93 10.32 -4.18 0.63
C LEU A 93 10.31 -5.45 -0.21
N GLY A 94 9.15 -6.09 -0.37
CA GLY A 94 9.01 -7.21 -1.31
C GLY A 94 9.57 -8.58 -0.88
N ASN A 95 10.15 -8.72 0.31
CA ASN A 95 10.77 -9.98 0.74
C ASN A 95 9.78 -11.15 0.91
N VAL A 96 8.50 -10.88 1.17
CA VAL A 96 7.44 -11.90 1.36
C VAL A 96 6.53 -12.01 0.14
N VAL A 97 6.08 -10.87 -0.39
CA VAL A 97 5.29 -10.77 -1.64
C VAL A 97 6.16 -10.10 -2.68
N ALA A 98 6.48 -10.82 -3.76
CA ALA A 98 7.39 -10.33 -4.79
C ALA A 98 6.77 -9.21 -5.66
N GLN A 99 5.45 -9.22 -5.88
CA GLN A 99 4.80 -8.16 -6.67
C GLN A 99 5.12 -6.79 -6.08
N LEU A 100 5.60 -5.85 -6.90
CA LEU A 100 5.96 -4.51 -6.46
C LEU A 100 4.78 -3.84 -5.77
N HIS A 101 5.00 -3.42 -4.53
CA HIS A 101 4.04 -2.67 -3.74
C HIS A 101 4.76 -1.68 -2.82
N ILE A 102 4.15 -0.52 -2.62
CA ILE A 102 4.70 0.56 -1.81
C ILE A 102 3.82 0.75 -0.59
N HIS A 103 4.39 0.57 0.59
CA HIS A 103 3.73 0.91 1.84
C HIS A 103 3.84 2.41 2.10
N VAL A 104 2.75 3.05 2.49
CA VAL A 104 2.69 4.43 2.99
C VAL A 104 1.95 4.42 4.32
N VAL A 105 2.69 4.59 5.41
CA VAL A 105 2.18 4.39 6.79
C VAL A 105 2.32 5.67 7.59
N LEU A 106 1.23 6.07 8.24
CA LEU A 106 1.22 7.17 9.20
C LEU A 106 1.59 6.65 10.59
N ARG A 107 2.52 7.34 11.27
CA ARG A 107 3.17 6.91 12.51
C ARG A 107 3.12 8.01 13.57
N HIS A 108 3.05 7.64 14.83
CA HIS A 108 3.08 8.58 15.95
C HIS A 108 3.66 7.93 17.22
N PRO A 109 4.15 8.72 18.21
CA PRO A 109 4.85 8.18 19.38
C PRO A 109 4.06 7.16 20.23
N GLN A 110 2.74 7.15 20.11
CA GLN A 110 1.84 6.24 20.82
C GLN A 110 1.46 5.01 19.99
N ASP A 111 1.90 4.91 18.73
CA ASP A 111 1.59 3.72 17.92
C ASP A 111 2.36 2.49 18.43
N PRO A 112 1.84 1.26 18.27
CA PRO A 112 2.40 0.09 18.94
C PRO A 112 3.85 -0.23 18.57
N ALA A 113 4.32 0.21 17.40
CA ALA A 113 5.65 -0.14 16.90
C ALA A 113 6.66 1.01 17.04
N TRP A 114 6.28 2.17 17.59
CA TRP A 114 7.18 3.32 17.69
C TRP A 114 8.36 3.04 18.65
N PRO A 115 9.61 3.46 18.33
CA PRO A 115 10.07 4.15 17.11
C PRO A 115 10.51 3.20 15.99
N GLY A 116 10.33 1.89 16.18
CA GLY A 116 10.69 0.85 15.22
C GLY A 116 9.77 0.77 13.99
N PRO A 117 10.11 -0.13 13.04
CA PRO A 117 9.27 -0.41 11.88
C PRO A 117 7.97 -1.14 12.28
N VAL A 118 6.88 -0.89 11.56
CA VAL A 118 5.63 -1.67 11.70
C VAL A 118 5.76 -3.10 11.17
N TRP A 119 6.63 -3.31 10.18
CA TRP A 119 6.80 -4.60 9.51
C TRP A 119 7.36 -5.65 10.49
N GLY A 120 6.57 -6.69 10.76
CA GLY A 120 6.97 -7.79 11.64
C GLY A 120 6.93 -7.48 13.13
N HIS A 121 6.45 -6.31 13.56
CA HIS A 121 6.44 -5.93 14.99
C HIS A 121 5.52 -6.82 15.84
N SER A 122 4.33 -7.18 15.33
CA SER A 122 3.35 -8.03 16.04
C SER A 122 2.19 -8.45 15.10
N PRO A 123 1.41 -9.50 15.44
CA PRO A 123 0.26 -9.93 14.64
C PRO A 123 -0.69 -8.77 14.35
N ARG A 124 -1.20 -8.68 13.11
CA ARG A 124 -2.18 -7.65 12.72
C ARG A 124 -3.46 -7.76 13.53
N GLN A 125 -4.14 -6.62 13.72
CA GLN A 125 -5.47 -6.56 14.30
C GLN A 125 -6.45 -6.17 13.18
N PRO A 126 -7.15 -7.13 12.55
CA PRO A 126 -8.09 -6.85 11.47
C PRO A 126 -9.18 -5.87 11.88
N TYR A 127 -9.68 -5.11 10.91
CA TYR A 127 -10.91 -4.34 11.09
C TYR A 127 -12.10 -5.28 11.27
N THR A 128 -13.06 -4.89 12.11
CA THR A 128 -14.40 -5.46 11.98
C THR A 128 -15.05 -5.02 10.67
N GLU A 129 -16.06 -5.73 10.17
CA GLU A 129 -16.73 -5.38 8.91
C GLU A 129 -17.24 -3.92 8.89
N HIS A 130 -17.74 -3.45 10.03
CA HIS A 130 -18.23 -2.07 10.16
C HIS A 130 -17.09 -1.05 10.11
N GLU A 131 -16.02 -1.27 10.89
CA GLU A 131 -14.85 -0.36 10.88
C GLU A 131 -14.14 -0.37 9.52
N ALA A 132 -14.09 -1.53 8.85
CA ALA A 132 -13.55 -1.67 7.50
C ALA A 132 -14.32 -0.80 6.50
N ALA A 133 -15.65 -0.90 6.49
CA ALA A 133 -16.50 -0.10 5.61
C ALA A 133 -16.32 1.41 5.85
N GLU A 134 -16.32 1.84 7.12
CA GLU A 134 -16.11 3.25 7.48
C GLU A 134 -14.71 3.73 7.08
N ARG A 135 -13.67 2.93 7.34
CA ARG A 135 -12.29 3.30 7.02
C ARG A 135 -12.04 3.33 5.51
N CYS A 136 -12.64 2.41 4.76
CA CYS A 136 -12.59 2.43 3.29
C CYS A 136 -13.25 3.69 2.74
N LEU A 137 -14.47 4.02 3.18
CA LEU A 137 -15.18 5.23 2.74
C LEU A 137 -14.38 6.49 3.08
N PHE A 138 -13.84 6.55 4.30
CA PHE A 138 -13.02 7.66 4.78
C PHE A 138 -11.81 7.94 3.88
N TRP A 139 -11.09 6.90 3.46
CA TRP A 139 -9.91 7.05 2.61
C TRP A 139 -10.26 7.27 1.14
N ARG A 140 -11.31 6.62 0.62
CA ARG A 140 -11.81 6.88 -0.74
C ARG A 140 -12.14 8.36 -0.95
N GLN A 141 -12.88 8.97 -0.02
CA GLN A 141 -13.26 10.38 -0.10
C GLN A 141 -12.04 11.32 -0.07
N ARG A 142 -11.06 11.06 0.81
CA ARG A 142 -9.85 11.88 0.91
C ARG A 142 -8.93 11.77 -0.29
N LEU A 143 -8.90 10.60 -0.91
CA LEU A 143 -8.07 10.33 -2.08
C LEU A 143 -8.82 10.61 -3.41
N GLN A 144 -10.11 10.92 -3.34
CA GLN A 144 -11.00 11.12 -4.49
C GLN A 144 -10.99 9.91 -5.44
N LEU A 145 -11.05 8.71 -4.85
CA LEU A 145 -11.07 7.45 -5.60
C LEU A 145 -12.50 7.08 -5.99
N GLU A 146 -12.66 6.60 -7.22
CA GLU A 146 -13.88 5.95 -7.71
C GLU A 146 -13.88 4.46 -7.30
N ASP A 147 -15.07 3.87 -7.20
CA ASP A 147 -15.27 2.44 -6.86
C ASP A 147 -14.74 1.49 -7.96
#